data_AF-S7Y831-F1
#
_entry.id   AF-S7Y831-F1
#
_cell.length_a   1.000
_cell.length_b   1.000
_cell.length_c   1.000
_cell.angle_alpha   90.00
_cell.angle_beta   90.00
_cell.angle_gamma   90.00
#
_symmetry.space_group_name_H-M   'P 1'
#
loop_
_entity.id
_entity.type
_entity.pdbx_description
1 polymer ?
#
loop_
_entity_poly.entity_id
_entity_poly.type
_entity_poly.pdbx_seq_one_letter_code
_entity_poly.pdbx_strand_id
1 'polypeptide(L)'
;MVLATFGISVKVLFKDAAISLLNNKLQFNQFRDAFKIASNMVESFEFYDLTPILIEEKNKDRHEVQNSDQDIELVNLLPEFVRSFDHVLYW
;
A
#
# COMPACT_ATOMS: atom_id res chain seq x y z
N MET A 1 -11.26 3.36 3.15
CA MET A 1 -11.87 3.74 1.85
C MET A 1 -12.91 4.86 1.95
N VAL A 2 -13.56 5.06 3.10
CA VAL A 2 -14.50 6.19 3.33
C VAL A 2 -13.78 7.56 3.50
N LEU A 3 -12.46 7.59 3.69
CA LEU A 3 -11.73 8.85 3.88
C LEU A 3 -11.46 9.61 2.57
N ALA A 4 -11.16 8.91 1.48
CA ALA A 4 -10.96 9.52 0.16
C ALA A 4 -12.23 10.24 -0.34
N THR A 5 -13.41 9.73 0.03
CA THR A 5 -14.70 10.31 -0.38
C THR A 5 -15.02 11.69 0.22
N PHE A 6 -14.25 12.17 1.20
CA PHE A 6 -14.42 13.51 1.78
C PHE A 6 -13.50 14.58 1.18
N GLY A 7 -12.82 14.29 0.06
CA GLY A 7 -11.84 15.20 -0.53
C GLY A 7 -10.59 15.39 0.33
N ILE A 8 -10.37 14.49 1.30
CA ILE A 8 -9.19 14.47 2.14
C ILE A 8 -8.06 13.83 1.35
N SER A 9 -6.91 14.51 1.28
CA SER A 9 -5.69 13.93 0.70
C SER A 9 -5.19 12.82 1.61
N VAL A 10 -5.15 11.59 1.09
CA VAL A 10 -4.71 10.40 1.83
C VAL A 10 -3.46 9.84 1.15
N LYS A 11 -2.46 9.51 1.94
CA LYS A 11 -1.30 8.73 1.51
C LYS A 11 -1.27 7.40 2.23
N VAL A 12 -0.92 6.33 1.51
CA VAL A 12 -0.79 4.98 2.06
C VAL A 12 0.67 4.58 2.04
N LEU A 13 1.21 4.19 3.19
CA LEU A 13 2.57 3.68 3.31
C LEU A 13 2.53 2.21 3.70
N PHE A 14 3.21 1.35 2.94
CA PHE A 14 3.40 -0.05 3.30
C PHE A 14 4.74 -0.26 4.00
N LYS A 15 4.67 -0.86 5.18
CA LYS A 15 5.82 -1.14 6.03
C LYS A 15 5.92 -2.64 6.33
N ASP A 16 7.15 -3.14 6.47
CA ASP A 16 7.46 -4.50 6.89
C ASP A 16 6.72 -5.58 6.08
N ALA A 17 5.83 -6.35 6.70
CA ALA A 17 5.09 -7.42 6.04
C ALA A 17 4.02 -6.90 5.06
N ALA A 18 3.52 -5.68 5.23
CA ALA A 18 2.52 -5.10 4.33
C ALA A 18 3.05 -4.94 2.90
N ILE A 19 4.38 -4.85 2.72
CA ILE A 19 5.02 -4.81 1.40
C ILE A 19 4.69 -6.06 0.57
N SER A 20 4.44 -7.21 1.22
CA SER A 20 4.02 -8.44 0.52
C SER A 20 2.66 -8.31 -0.19
N LEU A 21 1.84 -7.32 0.18
CA LEU A 21 0.56 -7.04 -0.47
C LEU A 21 0.72 -6.49 -1.90
N LEU A 22 1.93 -6.02 -2.27
CA LEU A 22 2.25 -5.65 -3.65
C LEU A 22 2.32 -6.87 -4.59
N ASN A 23 2.38 -8.09 -4.04
CA ASN A 23 2.35 -9.31 -4.83
C ASN A 23 0.91 -9.68 -5.24
N ASN A 24 0.54 -9.31 -6.45
CA ASN A 24 -0.76 -9.63 -7.07
C ASN A 24 -0.79 -11.01 -7.76
N LYS A 25 0.29 -11.80 -7.74
CA LYS A 25 0.37 -13.11 -8.43
C LYS A 25 -0.28 -14.26 -7.66
N LEU A 26 -0.75 -14.00 -6.43
CA LEU A 26 -1.43 -14.99 -5.62
C LEU A 26 -2.82 -15.28 -6.20
N GLN A 27 -3.17 -16.56 -6.35
CA GLN A 27 -4.47 -16.98 -6.84
C GLN A 27 -5.38 -17.44 -5.71
N PHE A 28 -6.57 -16.86 -5.64
CA PHE A 28 -7.59 -17.25 -4.66
C PHE A 28 -8.34 -18.48 -5.18
N ASN A 29 -8.44 -19.52 -4.35
CA ASN A 29 -9.26 -20.69 -4.64
C ASN A 29 -10.36 -20.82 -3.59
N GLN A 30 -11.60 -20.50 -3.96
CA GLN A 30 -12.77 -20.57 -3.08
C GLN A 30 -13.03 -21.95 -2.44
N PHE A 31 -12.51 -23.03 -3.01
CA PHE A 31 -12.67 -24.38 -2.45
C PHE A 31 -11.59 -24.73 -1.42
N ARG A 32 -10.50 -23.96 -1.39
CA ARG A 32 -9.35 -24.15 -0.48
C ARG A 32 -9.23 -23.05 0.56
N ASP A 33 -9.51 -21.82 0.16
CA ASP A 33 -9.24 -20.61 0.92
C ASP A 33 -10.55 -20.03 1.46
N ALA A 34 -10.59 -19.79 2.77
CA ALA A 34 -11.76 -19.20 3.42
C ALA A 34 -11.92 -17.70 3.11
N PHE A 35 -10.86 -17.03 2.69
CA PHE A 35 -10.83 -15.58 2.48
C PHE A 35 -10.17 -15.20 1.17
N LYS A 36 -10.72 -14.17 0.51
CA LYS A 36 -10.08 -13.54 -0.65
C LYS A 36 -8.73 -12.95 -0.26
N ILE A 37 -7.82 -12.93 -1.23
CA ILE A 37 -6.47 -12.41 -1.02
C ILE A 37 -6.50 -10.90 -0.85
N ALA A 38 -5.82 -10.40 0.17
CA ALA A 38 -5.79 -8.98 0.49
C ALA A 38 -5.08 -8.12 -0.56
N SER A 39 -4.13 -8.68 -1.34
CA SER A 39 -3.46 -7.95 -2.43
C SER A 39 -4.43 -7.49 -3.52
N ASN A 40 -5.54 -8.23 -3.74
CA ASN A 40 -6.60 -7.79 -4.65
C ASN A 40 -7.23 -6.45 -4.24
N MET A 41 -7.18 -6.08 -2.96
CA MET A 41 -7.65 -4.76 -2.52
C MET A 41 -6.70 -3.64 -2.97
N VAL A 42 -5.40 -3.92 -3.03
CA VAL A 42 -4.39 -2.93 -3.43
C VAL A 42 -4.60 -2.49 -4.88
N GLU A 43 -5.03 -3.42 -5.75
CA GLU A 43 -5.39 -3.10 -7.15
C GLU A 43 -6.49 -2.03 -7.25
N SER A 44 -7.35 -1.92 -6.23
CA SER A 44 -8.43 -0.92 -6.24
C SER A 44 -7.96 0.48 -5.86
N PHE A 45 -6.72 0.67 -5.39
CA PHE A 45 -6.24 1.95 -4.87
C PHE A 45 -6.24 3.08 -5.91
N GLU A 46 -5.99 2.76 -7.18
CA GLU A 46 -6.06 3.72 -8.28
C GLU A 46 -7.45 4.37 -8.38
N PHE A 47 -8.53 3.63 -8.15
CA PHE A 47 -9.90 4.16 -8.22
C PHE A 47 -10.28 5.06 -7.04
N TYR A 48 -9.42 5.16 -6.03
CA TYR A 48 -9.65 5.95 -4.82
C TYR A 48 -8.60 7.07 -4.64
N ASP A 49 -7.80 7.36 -5.66
CA ASP A 49 -6.70 8.33 -5.61
C ASP A 49 -5.71 8.05 -4.46
N LEU A 50 -5.47 6.76 -4.15
CA LEU A 50 -4.56 6.32 -3.08
C LEU A 50 -3.16 5.99 -3.59
N THR A 51 -2.91 6.22 -4.88
CA THR A 51 -1.60 6.10 -5.51
C THR A 51 -0.88 7.46 -5.54
N PRO A 52 0.46 7.49 -5.51
CA PRO A 52 1.36 6.36 -5.36
C PRO A 52 1.35 5.76 -3.93
N ILE A 53 1.68 4.47 -3.84
CA ILE A 53 1.93 3.78 -2.56
C ILE A 53 3.34 4.14 -2.08
N LEU A 54 3.45 4.61 -0.84
CA LEU A 54 4.71 5.00 -0.26
C LEU A 54 5.47 3.79 0.28
N ILE A 55 6.76 3.70 -0.01
CA ILE A 55 7.66 2.64 0.45
C ILE A 55 8.94 3.26 1.02
N GLU A 56 9.43 2.76 2.16
CA GLU A 56 10.73 3.21 2.68
C GLU A 56 11.87 2.87 1.70
N GLU A 57 12.78 3.80 1.43
CA GLU A 57 13.91 3.64 0.49
C GLU A 57 14.70 2.35 0.72
N LYS A 58 14.90 1.95 1.98
CA LYS A 58 15.60 0.71 2.37
C LYS A 58 14.99 -0.57 1.80
N ASN A 59 13.72 -0.52 1.39
CA ASN A 59 12.97 -1.65 0.84
C ASN A 59 12.88 -1.64 -0.69
N LYS A 60 13.52 -0.68 -1.37
CA LYS A 60 13.51 -0.56 -2.84
C LYS A 60 13.92 -1.84 -3.55
N ASP A 61 14.88 -2.58 -2.99
CA ASP A 61 15.41 -3.80 -3.59
C ASP A 61 14.60 -5.06 -3.26
N ARG A 62 13.49 -4.93 -2.54
CA ARG A 62 12.60 -6.07 -2.29
C ARG A 62 11.95 -6.52 -3.59
N HIS A 63 11.84 -7.85 -3.75
CA HIS A 63 11.28 -8.46 -4.95
C HIS A 63 9.85 -7.96 -5.24
N GLU A 64 9.03 -7.80 -4.20
CA GLU A 64 7.65 -7.34 -4.32
C GLU A 64 7.57 -5.88 -4.80
N VAL A 65 8.55 -5.05 -4.46
CA VAL A 65 8.61 -3.63 -4.88
C VAL A 65 9.08 -3.52 -6.33
N GLN A 66 10.13 -4.24 -6.70
CA GLN A 66 10.68 -4.21 -8.07
C GLN A 66 9.75 -4.81 -9.13
N ASN A 67 8.86 -5.72 -8.71
CA ASN A 67 7.94 -6.42 -9.61
C ASN A 67 6.48 -6.02 -9.38
N SER A 68 6.24 -4.91 -8.69
CA SER A 68 4.91 -4.36 -8.45
C SER A 68 4.40 -3.69 -9.72
N ASP A 69 3.13 -3.95 -10.04
CA ASP A 69 2.39 -3.21 -11.07
C ASP A 69 1.81 -1.88 -10.54
N GLN A 70 1.85 -1.67 -9.21
CA GLN A 70 1.39 -0.44 -8.57
C GLN A 70 2.40 0.70 -8.74
N ASP A 71 1.89 1.94 -8.80
CA ASP A 71 2.72 3.14 -8.73
C ASP A 71 3.30 3.32 -7.32
N ILE A 72 4.62 3.47 -7.23
CA ILE A 72 5.38 3.48 -5.97
C ILE A 72 6.22 4.74 -5.88
N GLU A 73 6.09 5.43 -4.74
CA GLU A 73 6.94 6.54 -4.37
C GLU A 73 7.85 6.11 -3.20
N LEU A 74 9.16 6.25 -3.38
CA LEU A 74 10.13 5.94 -2.34
C LEU A 74 10.29 7.14 -1.41
N VAL A 75 10.25 6.88 -0.11
CA VAL A 75 10.34 7.91 0.93
C VAL A 75 11.36 7.54 2.00
N ASN A 76 11.89 8.55 2.67
CA ASN A 76 12.66 8.38 3.89
C ASN A 76 11.75 8.63 5.10
N LEU A 77 11.43 7.60 5.87
CA LEU A 77 10.48 7.67 6.98
C LEU A 77 11.12 8.27 8.24
N LEU A 78 11.46 9.54 8.15
CA LEU A 78 11.98 10.34 9.25
C LEU A 78 10.82 10.96 10.08
N PRO A 79 11.07 11.33 11.35
CA PRO A 79 10.05 11.98 12.18
C PRO A 79 9.40 13.22 11.53
N GLU A 80 10.17 14.00 10.77
CA GLU A 80 9.70 15.18 10.05
C GLU A 80 8.67 14.83 8.97
N PHE A 81 8.88 13.71 8.28
CA PHE A 81 7.92 13.20 7.29
C PHE A 81 6.61 12.80 7.96
N VAL A 82 6.66 12.07 9.08
CA VAL A 82 5.42 11.68 9.79
C VAL A 82 4.69 12.90 10.33
N ARG A 83 5.41 13.92 10.80
CA ARG A 83 4.84 15.17 11.31
C ARG A 83 4.27 16.09 10.22
N SER A 84 4.55 15.85 8.93
CA SER A 84 3.94 16.62 7.85
C SER A 84 2.49 16.23 7.58
N PHE A 85 2.00 15.16 8.20
CA PHE A 85 0.60 14.75 8.11
C PHE A 85 -0.19 15.28 9.31
N ASP A 86 -1.37 15.84 9.07
CA ASP A 86 -2.28 16.28 10.14
C ASP A 86 -2.71 15.10 11.04
N HIS A 87 -2.90 13.92 10.44
CA HIS A 87 -3.30 12.69 11.11
C HIS A 87 -2.58 11.48 10.53
N VAL A 88 -2.24 10.53 11.40
CA VAL A 88 -1.60 9.26 11.02
C VAL A 88 -2.35 8.10 11.66
N LEU A 89 -2.71 7.10 10.85
CA LEU A 89 -3.37 5.88 11.30
C LEU A 89 -2.44 4.69 11.12
N TYR A 90 -2.36 3.84 12.14
CA TYR A 90 -1.57 2.61 12.13
C TYR A 90 -2.49 1.39 12.19
N TRP A 91 -2.16 0.36 11.42
CA TRP A 91 -2.88 -0.91 11.31
C TRP A 91 -1.89 -2.08 11.31
#